data_AF-A0A3M2BUE7-F1
#
_entry.id   AF-A0A3M2BUE7-F1
#
_cell.length_a   1.000
_cell.length_b   1.000
_cell.length_c   1.000
_cell.angle_alpha   90.00
_cell.angle_beta   90.00
_cell.angle_gamma   90.00
#
_symmetry.space_group_name_H-M   'P 1'
#
loop_
_entity.id
_entity.type
_entity.pdbx_description
1 polymer ?
#
loop_
_entity_poly.entity_id
_entity_poly.type
_entity_poly.pdbx_seq_one_letter_code
_entity_poly.pdbx_strand_id
1 'polypeptide(L)'
;MPIKESGKVETVLLVKNPLPFLELLEWLPDSPEILPLTVHFMKKHNLLPNDAIILSTCKKYGISALASHDTDFSRPCQAEDTHLLSTVEEFTRYKANLSSS
;
A
#
# COMPACT_ATOMS: atom_id res chain seq x y z
N MET A 1 8.03 -7.53 -21.16
CA MET A 1 8.02 -8.49 -20.04
C MET A 1 8.42 -7.77 -18.76
N PRO A 2 7.63 -7.89 -17.69
CA PRO A 2 8.05 -7.53 -16.33
C PRO A 2 9.43 -8.13 -16.01
N ILE A 3 10.23 -7.42 -15.21
CA ILE A 3 11.59 -7.88 -14.83
C ILE A 3 11.55 -9.28 -14.19
N LYS A 4 10.47 -9.60 -13.46
CA LYS A 4 10.17 -10.92 -12.91
C LYS A 4 10.12 -12.02 -13.99
N GLU A 5 9.42 -11.79 -15.09
CA GLU A 5 9.27 -12.77 -16.18
C GLU A 5 10.55 -12.95 -16.99
N SER A 6 11.46 -11.97 -16.94
CA SER A 6 12.75 -12.05 -17.60
C SER A 6 13.82 -12.83 -16.82
N GLY A 7 13.59 -13.16 -15.54
CA GLY A 7 14.57 -13.82 -14.67
C GLY A 7 15.79 -12.98 -14.29
N LYS A 8 15.81 -11.68 -14.63
CA LYS A 8 17.00 -10.80 -14.50
C LYS A 8 17.05 -9.96 -13.22
N VAL A 9 16.26 -10.32 -12.20
CA VAL A 9 16.18 -9.53 -10.96
C VAL A 9 17.57 -9.36 -10.33
N GLU A 10 18.33 -10.44 -10.19
CA GLU A 10 19.68 -10.42 -9.62
C GLU A 10 20.60 -9.44 -10.38
N THR A 11 20.67 -9.54 -11.71
CA THR A 11 21.49 -8.65 -12.54
C THR A 11 21.07 -7.19 -12.40
N VAL A 12 19.77 -6.91 -12.31
CA VAL A 12 19.27 -5.54 -12.09
C VAL A 12 19.69 -5.01 -10.73
N LEU A 13 19.61 -5.82 -9.67
CA LEU A 13 19.97 -5.41 -8.32
C LEU A 13 21.48 -5.18 -8.15
N LEU A 14 22.33 -5.88 -8.90
CA LEU A 14 23.77 -5.62 -8.96
C LEU A 14 24.09 -4.24 -9.55
N VAL A 15 23.29 -3.76 -10.51
CA VAL A 15 23.47 -2.45 -11.14
C VAL A 15 22.75 -1.34 -10.38
N LYS A 16 21.61 -1.66 -9.77
CA LYS A 16 20.74 -0.72 -9.05
C LYS A 16 20.40 -1.30 -7.68
N ASN A 17 21.18 -0.94 -6.67
CA ASN A 17 20.91 -1.31 -5.28
C ASN A 17 19.69 -0.53 -4.76
N PRO A 18 18.57 -1.19 -4.40
CA PRO A 18 17.39 -0.51 -3.89
C PRO A 18 17.49 -0.19 -2.38
N LEU A 19 18.49 -0.72 -1.66
CA LEU A 19 18.58 -0.56 -0.20
C LEU A 19 18.47 0.90 0.27
N PRO A 20 19.18 1.89 -0.32
CA PRO A 20 19.06 3.27 0.14
C PRO A 20 17.65 3.85 0.01
N PHE A 21 16.86 3.35 -0.94
CA PHE A 21 15.46 3.75 -1.10
C PHE A 21 14.56 3.03 -0.10
N LEU A 22 14.78 1.72 0.12
CA LEU A 22 14.00 0.93 1.06
C LEU A 22 14.25 1.35 2.52
N GLU A 23 15.44 1.87 2.82
CA GLU A 23 15.80 2.45 4.13
C GLU A 23 15.00 3.71 4.47
N LEU A 24 14.33 4.34 3.50
CA LEU A 24 13.41 5.46 3.75
C LEU A 24 12.06 5.00 4.32
N LEU A 25 11.78 3.70 4.31
CA LEU A 25 10.52 3.14 4.78
C LEU A 25 10.57 2.83 6.26
N GLU A 26 9.43 2.99 6.92
CA GLU A 26 9.25 2.63 8.33
C GLU A 26 8.67 1.21 8.44
N TRP A 27 9.28 0.39 9.31
CA TRP A 27 8.73 -0.90 9.69
C TRP A 27 7.63 -0.70 10.73
N LEU A 28 6.41 -1.04 10.37
CA LEU A 28 5.30 -1.04 11.32
C LEU A 28 5.41 -2.26 12.25
N PRO A 29 5.09 -2.12 13.54
CA PRO A 29 5.17 -3.23 14.48
C PRO A 29 4.16 -4.33 14.15
N ASP A 30 4.45 -5.55 14.61
CA ASP A 30 3.48 -6.64 14.50
C ASP A 30 2.28 -6.38 15.42
N SER A 31 1.07 -6.65 14.93
CA SER A 31 -0.15 -6.56 15.73
C SER A 31 -1.11 -7.73 15.43
N PRO A 32 -1.43 -8.58 16.42
CA PRO A 32 -2.34 -9.71 16.22
C PRO A 32 -3.76 -9.27 15.85
N GLU A 33 -4.14 -8.03 16.16
CA GLU A 33 -5.44 -7.44 15.79
C GLU A 33 -5.63 -7.25 14.28
N ILE A 34 -4.53 -7.23 13.51
CA ILE A 34 -4.58 -7.10 12.06
C ILE A 34 -5.22 -8.34 11.41
N LEU A 35 -5.01 -9.54 11.97
CA LEU A 35 -5.48 -10.78 11.33
C LEU A 35 -7.01 -10.92 11.32
N PRO A 36 -7.74 -10.70 12.45
CA PRO A 36 -9.19 -10.66 12.41
C PRO A 36 -9.74 -9.57 11.49
N LEU A 37 -9.10 -8.40 11.46
CA LEU A 37 -9.50 -7.29 10.58
C LEU A 37 -9.29 -7.63 9.10
N THR A 38 -8.20 -8.35 8.79
CA THR A 38 -7.91 -8.86 7.44
C THR A 38 -9.04 -9.77 6.97
N VAL A 39 -9.43 -10.77 7.77
CA VAL A 39 -10.53 -11.66 7.42
C VAL A 39 -11.86 -10.90 7.30
N HIS A 40 -12.07 -9.87 8.12
CA HIS A 40 -13.24 -9.00 8.00
C HIS A 40 -13.27 -8.26 6.65
N PHE A 41 -12.16 -7.63 6.25
CA PHE A 41 -12.09 -6.91 4.97
C PHE A 41 -12.10 -7.83 3.74
N MET A 42 -11.52 -9.03 3.82
CA MET A 42 -11.69 -10.05 2.79
C MET A 42 -13.19 -10.32 2.52
N LYS A 43 -13.98 -10.52 3.59
CA LYS A 43 -15.41 -10.80 3.46
C LYS A 43 -16.22 -9.58 3.03
N LYS A 44 -15.94 -8.41 3.62
CA LYS A 44 -16.70 -7.17 3.40
C LYS A 44 -16.51 -6.64 1.97
N HIS A 45 -15.29 -6.74 1.45
CA HIS A 45 -14.87 -6.10 0.21
C HIS A 45 -14.52 -7.08 -0.91
N ASN A 46 -14.61 -8.39 -0.65
CA ASN A 46 -14.18 -9.45 -1.57
C ASN A 46 -12.71 -9.32 -1.99
N LEU A 47 -11.85 -8.90 -1.05
CA LEU A 47 -10.42 -8.72 -1.28
C LEU A 47 -9.64 -10.02 -1.14
N LEU A 48 -8.57 -10.16 -1.91
CA LEU A 48 -7.57 -11.19 -1.69
C LEU A 48 -6.84 -10.96 -0.35
N PRO A 49 -6.25 -12.00 0.26
CA PRO A 49 -5.58 -11.88 1.55
C PRO A 49 -4.51 -10.78 1.60
N ASN A 50 -3.73 -10.61 0.55
CA ASN A 50 -2.70 -9.57 0.44
C ASN A 50 -3.28 -8.15 0.46
N ASP A 51 -4.39 -7.91 -0.22
CA ASP A 51 -4.98 -6.58 -0.28
C ASP A 51 -5.71 -6.24 1.01
N ALA A 52 -6.41 -7.23 1.58
CA ALA A 52 -7.07 -7.09 2.86
C ALA A 52 -6.09 -6.81 4.00
N ILE A 53 -4.91 -7.45 4.02
CA ILE A 53 -3.92 -7.20 5.09
C ILE A 53 -3.29 -5.80 4.94
N ILE A 54 -3.05 -5.33 3.72
CA ILE A 54 -2.59 -3.95 3.46
C ILE A 54 -3.61 -2.96 4.01
N LEU A 55 -4.89 -3.08 3.62
CA LEU A 55 -5.94 -2.15 4.08
C LEU A 55 -6.18 -2.24 5.59
N SER A 56 -6.10 -3.44 6.17
CA SER A 56 -6.20 -3.65 7.63
C SER A 56 -5.06 -2.98 8.38
N THR A 57 -3.85 -3.05 7.83
CA THR A 57 -2.67 -2.39 8.39
C THR A 57 -2.85 -0.88 8.36
N CYS A 58 -3.29 -0.32 7.22
CA CYS A 58 -3.61 1.11 7.12
C CYS A 58 -4.63 1.53 8.19
N LYS A 59 -5.71 0.77 8.36
CA LYS A 59 -6.74 1.07 9.35
C LYS A 59 -6.21 0.99 10.79
N LYS A 60 -5.44 -0.04 11.13
CA LYS A 60 -4.88 -0.25 12.48
C LYS A 60 -3.93 0.88 12.88
N TYR A 61 -3.10 1.35 11.95
CA TYR A 61 -2.10 2.39 12.21
C TYR A 61 -2.56 3.81 11.88
N GLY A 62 -3.84 4.01 11.52
CA GLY A 62 -4.37 5.33 11.20
C GLY A 62 -3.77 5.95 9.95
N ILE A 63 -3.27 5.13 9.02
CA ILE A 63 -2.72 5.57 7.75
C ILE A 63 -3.90 5.92 6.83
N SER A 64 -4.07 7.22 6.59
CA SER A 64 -5.21 7.80 5.88
C SER A 64 -5.10 7.78 4.35
N ALA A 65 -3.99 7.31 3.79
CA ALA A 65 -3.78 7.18 2.36
C ALA A 65 -3.01 5.92 1.99
N LEU A 66 -3.44 5.27 0.91
CA LEU A 66 -2.78 4.12 0.29
C LEU A 66 -2.37 4.48 -1.13
N ALA A 67 -1.07 4.40 -1.43
CA ALA A 67 -0.58 4.58 -2.79
C ALA A 67 -0.55 3.24 -3.52
N SER A 68 -1.36 3.08 -4.57
CA SER A 68 -1.42 1.85 -5.37
C SER A 68 -2.01 2.13 -6.75
N HIS A 69 -1.48 1.45 -7.77
CA HIS A 69 -2.07 1.39 -9.11
C HIS A 69 -3.12 0.29 -9.24
N ASP A 70 -3.29 -0.54 -8.21
CA ASP A 70 -4.26 -1.62 -8.22
C ASP A 70 -5.68 -1.06 -7.98
N THR A 71 -6.53 -1.25 -8.99
CA THR A 71 -7.91 -0.75 -8.98
C THR A 71 -8.80 -1.46 -7.97
N ASP A 72 -8.41 -2.64 -7.48
CA ASP A 72 -9.16 -3.40 -6.49
C ASP A 72 -9.27 -2.65 -5.15
N PHE A 73 -8.40 -1.66 -4.91
CA PHE A 73 -8.47 -0.78 -3.75
C PHE A 73 -9.46 0.38 -3.88
N SER A 74 -10.00 0.68 -5.06
CA SER A 74 -10.83 1.88 -5.27
C SER A 74 -12.06 1.93 -4.36
N ARG A 75 -12.90 0.90 -4.41
CA ARG A 75 -14.11 0.81 -3.58
C ARG A 75 -13.78 0.58 -2.09
N PRO A 76 -12.84 -0.32 -1.72
CA PRO A 76 -12.51 -0.55 -0.31
C PRO A 76 -11.91 0.67 0.38
N CYS A 77 -10.97 1.37 -0.25
CA CYS A 77 -10.38 2.58 0.31
C CYS A 77 -11.44 3.67 0.55
N GLN A 78 -12.32 3.90 -0.43
CA GLN A 78 -13.43 4.84 -0.28
C GLN A 78 -14.36 4.46 0.90
N ALA A 79 -14.66 3.18 1.06
CA ALA A 79 -15.57 2.70 2.11
C ALA A 79 -14.97 2.70 3.52
N GLU A 80 -13.64 2.76 3.65
CA GLU A 80 -12.92 2.72 4.93
C GLU A 80 -12.29 4.07 5.34
N ASP A 81 -12.61 5.14 4.61
CA ASP A 81 -12.07 6.50 4.76
C ASP A 81 -10.55 6.60 4.51
N THR A 82 -10.04 5.78 3.59
CA THR A 82 -8.64 5.80 3.13
C THR A 82 -8.57 6.40 1.73
N HIS A 83 -7.65 7.34 1.50
CA HIS A 83 -7.45 7.94 0.18
C HIS A 83 -6.60 7.00 -0.69
N LEU A 84 -7.16 6.52 -1.81
CA LEU A 84 -6.36 5.83 -2.81
C LEU A 84 -5.61 6.86 -3.66
N LEU A 85 -4.29 6.77 -3.70
CA LEU A 85 -3.41 7.62 -4.51
C LEU A 85 -2.84 6.76 -5.66
N SER A 86 -3.46 6.88 -6.83
CA SER A 86 -3.16 6.05 -8.00
C SER A 86 -2.33 6.78 -9.07
N THR A 87 -2.18 8.10 -8.92
CA THR A 87 -1.41 8.97 -9.82
C THR A 87 -0.48 9.91 -9.05
N VAL A 88 0.53 10.45 -9.74
CA VAL A 88 1.45 11.44 -9.16
C VAL A 88 0.69 12.72 -8.83
N GLU A 89 -0.26 13.11 -9.68
CA GLU A 89 -1.10 14.30 -9.50
C GLU A 89 -1.96 14.19 -8.22
N GLU A 90 -2.55 13.02 -7.96
CA GLU A 90 -3.29 12.75 -6.73
C GLU A 90 -2.38 12.84 -5.50
N PHE A 91 -1.18 12.24 -5.58
CA PHE A 91 -0.20 12.32 -4.50
C PHE A 91 0.21 13.77 -4.20
N THR A 92 0.55 14.56 -5.22
CA THR A 92 0.95 15.96 -5.05
C THR A 92 -0.18 16.78 -4.43
N ARG A 93 -1.43 16.57 -4.86
CA ARG A 93 -2.60 17.24 -4.29
C ARG A 93 -2.82 16.87 -2.83
N TYR A 94 -2.75 15.57 -2.51
CA TYR A 94 -2.89 15.08 -1.15
C TYR A 94 -1.83 15.69 -0.21
N LYS A 95 -0.57 15.71 -0.66
CA LYS A 95 0.54 16.33 0.09
C LYS A 95 0.34 17.83 0.33
N ALA A 96 -0.15 18.58 -0.66
CA ALA A 96 -0.39 20.02 -0.52
C ALA A 96 -1.47 20.33 0.54
N ASN A 97 -2.51 19.49 0.60
CA ASN A 97 -3.59 19.62 1.59
C ASN A 97 -3.10 19.34 3.02
N LEU A 98 -2.19 18.38 3.20
CA LEU A 98 -1.57 18.10 4.50
C LEU A 98 -0.72 19.26 5.03
N SER A 99 -0.03 20.00 4.15
CA SER A 99 0.80 21.15 4.56
C SER A 99 0.02 22.42 4.89
N SER A 100 -1.30 22.42 4.67
CA SER A 100 -2.19 23.57 4.89
C SER A 100 -3.07 23.42 6.14
N SER A 101 -2.93 22.32 6.86
CA SER A 101 -3.70 21.95 8.07
C SER A 101 -2.79 21.94 9.30
#